data_AF-A0A1G0TAM2-F1
#
_entry.id   AF-A0A1G0TAM2-F1
#
_cell.length_a   1.000
_cell.length_b   1.000
_cell.length_c   1.000
_cell.angle_alpha   90.00
_cell.angle_beta   90.00
_cell.angle_gamma   90.00
#
_symmetry.space_group_name_H-M   'P 1'
#
loop_
_entity.id
_entity.type
_entity.pdbx_description
1 polymer ?
#
loop_
_entity_poly.entity_id
_entity_poly.type
_entity_poly.pdbx_seq_one_letter_code
_entity_poly.pdbx_strand_id
1 'polypeptide(L)'
;MNIEKIYKAVENDEMNSPLPTIVHELEMQGYKIKLEGLDVTANDLDADLFFDLEKATNEFVFEIEKAGEKNQRFKLVFTDYHEFNFQNCD
;
A
#
# COMPACT_ATOMS: atom_id res chain seq x y z
N MET A 1 -12.89 -5.44 0.20
CA MET A 1 -11.57 -5.14 0.78
C MET A 1 -11.65 -5.27 2.30
N ASN A 2 -10.76 -6.07 2.92
CA ASN A 2 -10.70 -6.16 4.39
C ASN A 2 -9.43 -5.46 4.87
N ILE A 3 -9.55 -4.16 5.11
CA ILE A 3 -8.44 -3.30 5.53
C ILE A 3 -7.80 -3.74 6.85
N GLU A 4 -8.57 -4.37 7.74
CA GLU A 4 -8.04 -4.90 9.01
C GLU A 4 -7.01 -6.01 8.78
N LYS A 5 -7.11 -6.78 7.70
CA LYS A 5 -6.09 -7.78 7.36
C LYS A 5 -4.79 -7.13 6.93
N ILE A 6 -4.88 -6.02 6.20
CA ILE A 6 -3.74 -5.26 5.73
C ILE A 6 -3.01 -4.63 6.92
N TYR A 7 -3.73 -3.99 7.85
CA TYR A 7 -3.14 -3.49 9.11
C TYR A 7 -2.47 -4.59 9.93
N LYS A 8 -3.14 -5.74 10.09
CA LYS A 8 -2.56 -6.89 10.82
C LYS A 8 -1.32 -7.45 10.15
N ALA A 9 -1.22 -7.40 8.81
CA ALA A 9 -0.03 -7.85 8.11
C ALA A 9 1.17 -6.93 8.40
N VAL A 10 0.93 -5.61 8.44
CA VAL A 10 1.97 -4.61 8.75
C VAL A 10 2.38 -4.64 10.23
N GLU A 11 1.42 -4.73 11.16
CA GLU A 11 1.70 -4.72 12.60
C GLU A 11 2.60 -5.89 13.05
N ASN A 12 2.57 -7.01 12.32
CA ASN A 12 3.39 -8.18 12.63
C ASN A 12 4.83 -8.09 12.07
N ASP A 13 5.15 -7.07 11.26
CA ASP A 13 6.43 -6.95 10.57
C ASP A 13 7.18 -5.68 10.96
N GLU A 14 7.65 -5.63 12.22
CA GLU A 14 8.34 -4.48 12.84
C GLU A 14 9.68 -4.07 12.18
N MET A 15 10.19 -4.85 11.21
CA MET A 15 11.46 -4.57 10.53
C MET A 15 11.31 -4.17 9.06
N ASN A 16 10.13 -4.33 8.47
CA ASN A 16 9.90 -4.02 7.06
C ASN A 16 9.01 -2.79 6.90
N SER A 17 9.25 -2.04 5.83
CA SER A 17 8.37 -0.94 5.44
C SER A 17 6.92 -1.48 5.28
N PRO A 18 5.90 -0.74 5.74
CA PRO A 18 4.51 -1.13 5.57
C PRO A 18 4.11 -1.31 4.10
N LEU A 19 4.66 -0.49 3.21
CA LEU A 19 4.23 -0.38 1.81
C LEU A 19 4.40 -1.68 1.01
N PRO A 20 5.60 -2.31 0.96
CA PRO A 20 5.79 -3.61 0.31
C PRO A 20 4.83 -4.67 0.85
N THR A 21 4.64 -4.75 2.17
CA THR A 21 3.75 -5.72 2.81
C THR A 21 2.29 -5.53 2.42
N ILE A 22 1.83 -4.27 2.39
CA ILE A 22 0.46 -3.92 1.96
C ILE A 22 0.23 -4.33 0.50
N VAL A 23 1.17 -3.99 -0.38
CA VAL A 23 1.07 -4.32 -1.81
C VAL A 23 1.11 -5.84 -2.01
N HIS A 24 1.99 -6.55 -1.32
CA HIS A 24 2.08 -8.01 -1.40
C HIS A 24 0.76 -8.69 -1.03
N GLU A 25 0.12 -8.27 0.07
CA GLU A 25 -1.15 -8.84 0.51
C GLU A 25 -2.28 -8.56 -0.50
N LEU A 26 -2.30 -7.37 -1.10
CA LEU A 26 -3.26 -7.03 -2.16
C LEU A 26 -3.02 -7.87 -3.44
N GLU A 27 -1.77 -8.08 -3.82
CA GLU A 27 -1.41 -8.95 -4.95
C GLU A 27 -1.84 -10.40 -4.70
N MET A 28 -1.60 -10.93 -3.50
CA MET A 28 -2.04 -12.29 -3.12
C MET A 28 -3.55 -12.46 -3.19
N GLN A 29 -4.32 -11.39 -2.96
CA GLN A 29 -5.78 -11.39 -3.10
C GLN A 29 -6.26 -11.19 -4.56
N GLY A 30 -5.33 -11.04 -5.50
CA GLY A 30 -5.56 -10.91 -6.93
C GLY A 30 -5.87 -9.49 -7.40
N TYR A 31 -5.55 -8.47 -6.59
CA TYR A 31 -5.66 -7.07 -7.03
C TYR A 31 -4.42 -6.66 -7.82
N LYS A 32 -4.61 -5.83 -8.83
CA LYS A 32 -3.58 -4.99 -9.44
C LYS A 32 -3.55 -3.67 -8.70
N ILE A 33 -2.36 -3.18 -8.40
CA ILE A 33 -2.15 -1.97 -7.62
C ILE A 33 -1.47 -0.92 -8.49
N LYS A 34 -1.96 0.31 -8.39
CA LYS A 34 -1.28 1.49 -8.88
C LYS A 34 -0.99 2.43 -7.73
N LEU A 35 0.25 2.90 -7.65
CA LEU A 35 0.71 3.90 -6.71
C LEU A 35 0.95 5.20 -7.46
N GLU A 36 0.28 6.29 -7.09
CA GLU A 36 0.36 7.58 -7.78
C GLU A 36 0.10 7.47 -9.31
N GLY A 37 -0.77 6.52 -9.69
CA GLY A 37 -1.13 6.24 -11.08
C GLY A 37 -0.15 5.34 -11.85
N LEU A 38 0.95 4.89 -11.23
CA LEU A 38 1.90 3.94 -11.81
C LEU A 38 1.58 2.52 -11.33
N ASP A 39 1.53 1.56 -12.26
CA ASP A 39 1.42 0.14 -11.89
C ASP A 39 2.66 -0.29 -11.12
N VAL A 40 2.46 -0.90 -9.93
CA VAL A 40 3.53 -1.36 -9.05
C VAL A 40 3.26 -2.77 -8.53
N THR A 41 4.33 -3.51 -8.23
CA THR A 41 4.30 -4.81 -7.55
C THR A 41 5.07 -4.75 -6.23
N ALA A 42 4.88 -5.72 -5.33
CA ALA A 42 5.64 -5.76 -4.08
C ALA A 42 7.16 -5.80 -4.30
N ASN A 43 7.61 -6.46 -5.38
CA ASN A 43 9.03 -6.52 -5.75
C ASN A 43 9.58 -5.18 -6.23
N ASP A 44 8.74 -4.29 -6.78
CA ASP A 44 9.15 -2.95 -7.21
C ASP A 44 9.36 -2.02 -6.00
N LEU A 45 8.76 -2.36 -4.85
CA LEU A 45 8.82 -1.60 -3.60
C LEU A 45 9.98 -2.00 -2.68
N ASP A 46 10.70 -3.09 -2.98
CA ASP A 46 11.84 -3.61 -2.21
C ASP A 46 13.16 -2.85 -2.48
N ALA A 47 13.16 -1.90 -3.43
CA ALA A 47 14.32 -1.08 -3.71
C ALA A 47 14.47 0.07 -2.70
N ASP A 48 15.72 0.36 -2.30
CA ASP A 48 16.14 1.53 -1.49
C ASP A 48 15.46 2.86 -1.88
N LEU A 49 14.98 2.95 -3.13
CA LEU A 49 14.21 4.05 -3.70
C LEU A 49 12.91 4.36 -2.93
N PHE A 50 12.24 3.35 -2.37
CA PHE A 50 10.96 3.52 -1.68
C PHE A 50 11.10 3.94 -0.23
N PHE A 51 12.19 3.54 0.42
CA PHE A 51 12.54 4.00 1.76
C PHE A 51 12.73 5.52 1.81
N ASP A 52 13.29 6.09 0.74
CA ASP A 52 13.43 7.53 0.57
C ASP A 52 12.10 8.21 0.20
N LEU A 53 11.21 7.54 -0.56
CA LEU A 53 9.88 8.05 -0.87
C LEU A 53 8.96 8.11 0.34
N GLU A 54 8.96 7.08 1.20
CA GLU A 54 8.24 7.08 2.48
C GLU A 54 8.70 8.23 3.39
N LYS A 55 9.98 8.55 3.38
CA LYS A 55 10.55 9.68 4.14
C LYS A 55 10.29 11.05 3.50
N ALA A 56 10.16 11.11 2.18
CA ALA A 56 9.97 12.36 1.44
C ALA A 56 8.50 12.78 1.35
N THR A 57 7.59 11.82 1.31
CA THR A 57 6.15 12.02 1.12
C THR A 57 5.38 11.07 2.02
N ASN A 58 4.74 11.64 3.05
CA ASN A 58 3.93 10.92 4.01
C ASN A 58 2.55 10.49 3.47
N GLU A 59 2.28 10.69 2.18
CA GLU A 59 0.97 10.42 1.59
C GLU A 59 1.12 9.75 0.23
N PHE A 60 0.43 8.63 0.04
CA PHE A 60 0.41 7.88 -1.21
C PHE A 60 -1.01 7.53 -1.60
N VAL A 61 -1.35 7.79 -2.85
CA VAL A 61 -2.62 7.41 -3.46
C VAL A 61 -2.47 6.04 -4.11
N PHE A 62 -3.31 5.12 -3.66
CA PHE A 62 -3.44 3.78 -4.18
C PHE A 62 -4.72 3.65 -5.01
N GLU A 63 -4.59 3.00 -6.14
CA GLU A 63 -5.72 2.52 -6.93
C GLU A 63 -5.60 1.00 -7.05
N ILE A 64 -6.66 0.29 -6.66
CA ILE A 64 -6.71 -1.16 -6.80
C ILE A 64 -7.79 -1.55 -7.81
N GLU A 65 -7.44 -2.51 -8.66
CA GLU A 65 -8.31 -3.05 -9.69
C GLU A 65 -8.28 -4.57 -9.63
N LYS A 66 -9.44 -5.21 -9.73
CA LYS A 66 -9.56 -6.66 -9.83
C LYS A 66 -10.70 -7.02 -10.76
N ALA A 67 -10.46 -8.03 -11.61
CA ALA A 67 -11.42 -8.45 -12.61
C ALA A 67 -12.77 -8.83 -11.96
N GLY A 68 -13.83 -8.13 -12.35
CA GLY A 68 -15.19 -8.35 -11.82
C GLY A 68 -15.49 -7.63 -10.50
N GLU A 69 -14.55 -6.89 -9.93
CA GLU A 69 -14.77 -5.99 -8.79
C GLU A 69 -14.71 -4.52 -9.24
N LYS A 70 -15.32 -3.62 -8.46
CA LYS A 70 -15.20 -2.18 -8.73
C LYS A 70 -13.80 -1.70 -8.39
N ASN A 71 -13.21 -0.91 -9.28
CA ASN A 71 -11.99 -0.17 -9.00
C ASN A 71 -12.20 0.70 -7.76
N GLN A 72 -11.24 0.65 -6.85
CA GLN A 72 -11.26 1.40 -5.59
C GLN A 72 -10.01 2.26 -5.53
N ARG A 73 -10.19 3.51 -5.13
CA ARG A 73 -9.11 4.47 -4.92
C ARG A 73 -9.10 4.91 -3.47
N PHE A 74 -7.94 4.86 -2.85
CA PHE A 74 -7.76 5.29 -1.48
C PHE A 74 -6.38 5.88 -1.30
N LYS A 75 -6.18 6.59 -0.20
CA LYS A 75 -4.92 7.20 0.19
C LYS A 75 -4.44 6.55 1.49
N LEU A 76 -3.16 6.21 1.54
CA LEU A 76 -2.44 5.91 2.76
C LEU A 76 -1.66 7.14 3.19
N VAL A 77 -1.88 7.59 4.41
CA VAL A 77 -1.20 8.73 5.03
C VAL A 77 -0.34 8.20 6.17
N PHE A 78 0.96 8.07 5.93
CA PHE A 78 1.95 7.65 6.92
C PHE A 78 2.18 8.77 7.93
N THR A 79 1.83 8.53 9.19
CA THR A 79 2.11 9.45 10.31
C THR A 79 3.43 9.12 10.99
N ASP A 80 3.89 7.88 10.87
CA ASP A 80 5.18 7.39 11.33
C ASP A 80 5.63 6.22 10.42
N TYR A 81 6.86 5.74 10.60
CA TYR A 81 7.45 4.66 9.79
C TYR A 81 6.62 3.35 9.80
N HIS A 82 5.86 3.09 10.87
CA HIS A 82 4.95 1.94 10.96
C HIS A 82 3.47 2.31 11.12
N GLU A 83 3.15 3.60 11.19
CA GLU A 83 1.78 4.07 11.39
C GLU A 83 1.26 4.76 10.14
N PHE A 84 0.13 4.29 9.64
CA PHE A 84 -0.57 4.93 8.54
C PHE A 84 -2.05 5.07 8.85
N ASN A 85 -2.67 6.05 8.21
CA ASN A 85 -4.09 6.28 8.20
C ASN A 85 -4.63 6.03 6.80
N PHE A 86 -5.79 5.38 6.74
CA PHE A 86 -6.46 5.14 5.48
C PHE A 86 -7.54 6.19 5.25
N GLN A 87 -7.53 6.81 4.08
CA GLN A 87 -8.55 7.74 3.64
C GLN A 87 -9.14 7.26 2.31
N ASN A 88 -10.45 7.02 2.26
CA ASN A 88 -11.12 6.78 0.98
C ASN A 88 -11.01 8.03 0.11
N CYS A 89 -10.75 7.84 -1.18
CA CYS A 89 -10.94 8.89 -2.16
C CYS A 89 -12.33 8.65 -2.79
N ASP A 90 -13.29 9.51 -2.45
CA ASP A 90 -14.63 9.53 -3.08
C ASP A 90 -14.56 9.75 -4.60
#